data_AF-A0A4Y2S708-F1
#
_entry.id   AF-A0A4Y2S708-F1
#
_cell.length_a   1.000
_cell.length_b   1.000
_cell.length_c   1.000
_cell.angle_alpha   90.00
_cell.angle_beta   90.00
_cell.angle_gamma   90.00
#
_symmetry.space_group_name_H-M   'P 1'
#
loop_
_entity.id
_entity.type
_entity.pdbx_description
1 polymer ?
#
loop_
_entity_poly.entity_id
_entity_poly.type
_entity_poly.pdbx_seq_one_letter_code
_entity_poly.pdbx_strand_id
1 'polypeptide(L)'
;MKDGFAERFEQFKTNKSTLALIVNPLNTNTNEINIESFGIDAGLLQMQLMDLKIKDLWSGKFTELKSKLEELEVQKCMHIEQHKWTALKDIPRVEALIFGAWYSLQ
;
A
#
# COMPACT_ATOMS: atom_id res chain seq x y z
N MET A 1 -22.74 -21.36 -34.45
CA MET A 1 -22.15 -20.00 -34.43
C MET A 1 -22.45 -19.26 -33.12
N LYS A 2 -23.70 -19.28 -32.61
CA LYS A 2 -24.06 -18.67 -31.31
C LYS A 2 -23.36 -19.31 -30.10
N ASP A 3 -23.28 -20.65 -30.07
CA ASP A 3 -22.76 -21.36 -28.89
C ASP A 3 -21.26 -21.14 -28.67
N GLY A 4 -20.46 -21.14 -29.75
CA GLY A 4 -19.02 -20.85 -29.67
C GLY A 4 -18.68 -19.39 -29.34
N PHE A 5 -19.58 -18.44 -29.62
CA PHE A 5 -19.39 -17.05 -29.18
C PHE A 5 -19.67 -16.92 -27.68
N ALA A 6 -20.76 -17.52 -27.19
CA ALA A 6 -21.11 -17.51 -25.77
C ALA A 6 -19.99 -18.12 -24.92
N GLU A 7 -19.44 -19.26 -25.34
CA GLU A 7 -18.32 -19.93 -24.66
C GLU A 7 -17.05 -19.05 -24.61
N ARG A 8 -16.63 -18.49 -25.75
CA ARG A 8 -15.45 -17.60 -25.82
C ARG A 8 -15.66 -16.31 -25.04
N PHE A 9 -16.88 -15.79 -24.98
CA PHE A 9 -17.22 -14.60 -24.20
C PHE A 9 -17.14 -14.87 -22.69
N GLU A 10 -17.57 -16.04 -22.23
CA GLU A 10 -17.40 -16.46 -20.82
C GLU A 10 -15.93 -16.68 -20.45
N GLN A 11 -15.15 -17.31 -21.34
CA GLN A 11 -13.70 -17.41 -21.17
C GLN A 11 -13.04 -16.04 -21.12
N PHE A 12 -13.46 -15.10 -21.98
CA PHE A 12 -12.95 -13.73 -21.97
C PHE A 12 -13.26 -13.01 -20.65
N LYS A 13 -14.50 -13.11 -20.14
CA LYS A 13 -14.86 -12.54 -18.84
C LYS A 13 -14.00 -13.11 -17.70
N THR A 14 -13.77 -14.41 -17.72
CA THR A 14 -12.89 -15.10 -16.76
C THR A 14 -11.44 -14.59 -16.85
N ASN A 15 -10.89 -14.52 -18.08
CA ASN A 15 -9.54 -14.04 -18.33
C ASN A 15 -9.37 -12.56 -17.97
N LYS A 16 -10.41 -11.74 -18.15
CA LYS A 16 -10.40 -10.32 -17.82
C LYS A 16 -10.16 -10.09 -16.33
N SER A 17 -10.84 -10.83 -15.46
CA SER A 17 -10.67 -10.72 -14.01
C SER A 17 -9.28 -11.18 -13.56
N THR A 18 -8.75 -12.26 -14.16
CA THR A 18 -7.37 -12.72 -13.93
C THR A 18 -6.33 -11.68 -14.39
N LEU A 19 -6.55 -11.05 -15.54
CA LEU A 19 -5.67 -9.96 -16.02
C LEU A 19 -5.75 -8.73 -15.11
N ALA A 20 -6.92 -8.41 -14.56
CA ALA A 20 -7.07 -7.32 -13.61
C ALA A 20 -6.23 -7.54 -12.36
N LEU A 21 -6.14 -8.78 -11.86
CA LEU A 21 -5.26 -9.14 -10.73
C LEU A 21 -3.78 -8.84 -11.02
N ILE A 22 -3.32 -9.10 -12.24
CA ILE A 22 -1.91 -8.87 -12.63
C ILE A 22 -1.62 -7.36 -12.75
N VAL A 23 -2.56 -6.61 -13.31
CA VAL A 23 -2.37 -5.16 -13.58
C VAL A 23 -2.62 -4.32 -12.33
N ASN A 24 -3.59 -4.70 -11.49
CA ASN A 24 -3.98 -3.94 -10.30
C ASN A 24 -4.43 -4.87 -9.16
N PRO A 25 -3.49 -5.61 -8.53
CA PRO A 25 -3.81 -6.65 -7.56
C PRO A 25 -4.56 -6.12 -6.34
N LEU A 26 -4.29 -4.88 -5.91
CA LEU A 26 -4.88 -4.29 -4.71
C LEU A 26 -6.37 -3.98 -4.85
N ASN A 27 -6.82 -3.67 -6.07
CA ASN A 27 -8.20 -3.25 -6.38
C ASN A 27 -9.04 -4.34 -7.05
N THR A 28 -8.47 -5.52 -7.28
CA THR A 28 -9.19 -6.58 -8.00
C THR A 28 -10.22 -7.25 -7.09
N ASN A 29 -11.43 -7.46 -7.62
CA ASN A 29 -12.46 -8.24 -6.95
C ASN A 29 -12.10 -9.73 -7.03
N THR A 30 -11.64 -10.31 -5.91
CA THR A 30 -11.24 -11.72 -5.84
C THR A 30 -12.40 -12.69 -6.08
N ASN A 31 -13.65 -12.25 -5.89
CA ASN A 31 -14.83 -13.09 -6.09
C ASN A 31 -15.10 -13.36 -7.58
N GLU A 32 -14.52 -12.56 -8.48
CA GLU A 32 -14.69 -12.71 -9.94
C GLU A 32 -13.55 -13.50 -10.59
N ILE A 33 -12.57 -13.96 -9.81
CA ILE A 33 -11.42 -14.72 -10.31
C ILE A 33 -11.72 -16.21 -10.21
N ASN A 34 -11.67 -16.92 -11.33
CA ASN A 34 -11.83 -18.38 -11.35
C ASN A 34 -10.52 -19.08 -10.95
N ILE A 35 -10.19 -19.00 -9.65
CA ILE A 35 -8.96 -19.56 -9.06
C ILE A 35 -8.90 -21.09 -9.07
N GLU A 36 -10.06 -21.75 -9.02
CA GLU A 36 -10.16 -23.22 -9.03
C GLU A 36 -9.61 -23.81 -10.33
N SER A 37 -9.85 -23.13 -11.46
CA SER A 37 -9.33 -23.55 -12.78
C SER A 37 -7.80 -23.57 -12.87
N PHE A 38 -7.11 -22.87 -11.97
CA PHE A 38 -5.65 -22.84 -11.89
C PHE A 38 -5.07 -23.76 -10.81
N GLY A 39 -5.91 -24.48 -10.07
CA GLY A 39 -5.47 -25.29 -8.92
C GLY A 39 -4.90 -24.46 -7.77
N ILE A 40 -5.29 -23.18 -7.66
CA ILE A 40 -4.83 -22.26 -6.62
C ILE A 40 -5.78 -22.33 -5.43
N ASP A 41 -5.23 -22.44 -4.22
CA ASP A 41 -6.01 -22.36 -2.99
C ASP A 41 -6.55 -20.94 -2.74
N ALA A 42 -7.85 -20.83 -2.54
CA ALA A 42 -8.54 -19.56 -2.32
C ALA A 42 -8.08 -18.84 -1.06
N GLY A 43 -7.85 -19.59 0.02
CA GLY A 43 -7.38 -19.04 1.29
C GLY A 43 -5.99 -18.44 1.14
N LEU A 44 -5.08 -19.16 0.50
CA LEU A 44 -3.72 -18.70 0.24
C LEU A 44 -3.69 -17.42 -0.60
N LEU A 45 -4.49 -17.36 -1.68
CA LEU A 45 -4.56 -16.15 -2.50
C LEU A 45 -5.08 -14.95 -1.70
N GLN A 46 -6.14 -15.14 -0.91
CA GLN A 46 -6.68 -14.08 -0.05
C GLN A 46 -5.64 -13.60 0.97
N MET A 47 -4.91 -14.52 1.61
CA MET A 47 -3.84 -14.17 2.54
C MET A 47 -2.72 -13.38 1.88
N GLN A 48 -2.30 -13.77 0.66
CA GLN A 48 -1.28 -13.05 -0.09
C GLN A 48 -1.72 -11.63 -0.49
N LEU A 49 -2.99 -11.47 -0.88
CA LEU A 49 -3.54 -10.14 -1.21
C LEU A 49 -3.70 -9.25 0.01
N MET A 50 -4.05 -9.81 1.17
CA MET A 50 -4.06 -9.08 2.44
C MET A 50 -2.64 -8.62 2.81
N ASP A 51 -1.65 -9.50 2.71
CA ASP A 51 -0.24 -9.17 2.97
C ASP A 51 0.25 -8.04 2.04
N LEU A 52 -0.12 -8.10 0.75
CA LEU A 52 0.21 -7.04 -0.21
C LEU A 52 -0.43 -5.70 0.15
N LYS A 53 -1.70 -5.68 0.57
CA LYS A 53 -2.39 -4.46 1.04
C LYS A 53 -1.73 -3.87 2.27
N ILE A 54 -1.33 -4.72 3.22
CA ILE A 54 -0.61 -4.30 4.42
C ILE A 54 0.73 -3.69 4.03
N LYS A 55 1.50 -4.33 3.15
CA LYS A 55 2.78 -3.79 2.65
C LYS A 55 2.62 -2.44 1.96
N ASP A 56 1.60 -2.26 1.14
CA ASP A 56 1.31 -0.99 0.47
C ASP A 56 0.99 0.12 1.48
N LEU A 57 0.13 -0.17 2.46
CA LEU A 57 -0.19 0.75 3.56
C LEU A 57 1.08 1.17 4.34
N TRP A 58 1.93 0.21 4.68
CA TRP A 58 3.19 0.47 5.39
C TRP A 58 4.17 1.29 4.54
N SER A 59 4.25 1.01 3.25
CA SER A 59 5.09 1.77 2.31
C SER A 59 4.70 3.25 2.29
N GLY A 60 3.40 3.54 2.22
CA GLY A 60 2.88 4.92 2.29
C GLY A 60 3.25 5.61 3.61
N LYS A 61 3.04 4.94 4.75
CA LYS A 61 3.39 5.48 6.07
C LYS A 61 4.88 5.72 6.25
N PHE A 62 5.73 4.80 5.78
CA PHE A 62 7.18 5.00 5.84
C PHE A 62 7.65 6.14 4.93
N THR A 63 7.00 6.33 3.78
CA THR A 63 7.25 7.48 2.91
C THR A 63 6.89 8.79 3.62
N GLU A 64 5.73 8.86 4.27
CA GLU A 64 5.32 10.04 5.05
C GLU A 64 6.26 10.30 6.24
N LEU A 65 6.62 9.26 7.00
CA LEU A 65 7.55 9.36 8.11
C LEU A 65 8.92 9.88 7.64
N LYS A 66 9.43 9.35 6.52
CA LYS A 66 10.67 9.81 5.91
C LYS A 66 10.61 11.31 5.61
N SER A 67 9.56 11.79 4.94
CA SER A 67 9.41 13.23 4.64
C SER A 67 9.32 14.09 5.90
N LYS A 68 8.62 13.64 6.94
CA LYS A 68 8.58 14.36 8.23
C LYS A 68 9.95 14.46 8.90
N LEU A 69 10.77 13.40 8.81
CA LEU A 69 12.13 13.40 9.35
C LEU A 69 13.05 14.33 8.55
N GLU A 70 12.94 14.34 7.22
CA GLU A 70 13.66 15.27 6.35
C GLU A 70 13.29 16.72 6.66
N GLU A 71 11.99 17.02 6.78
CA GLU A 71 11.50 18.35 7.14
C GLU A 71 12.00 18.80 8.53
N LEU A 72 11.97 17.90 9.52
CA LEU A 72 12.47 18.18 10.85
C LEU A 72 13.94 18.59 10.83
N GLU A 73 14.77 17.90 10.04
CA GLU A 73 16.20 18.20 9.94
C GLU A 73 16.45 19.53 9.24
N VAL A 74 15.68 19.82 8.19
CA VAL A 74 15.69 21.13 7.52
C VAL A 74 15.32 22.26 8.51
N GLN A 75 14.27 22.07 9.32
CA GLN A 75 13.84 23.05 10.32
C GLN A 75 14.93 23.29 11.39
N LYS A 76 15.61 22.24 11.86
CA LYS A 76 16.74 22.39 12.80
C LYS A 76 17.85 23.23 12.20
N CYS A 77 18.26 22.92 10.96
CA CYS A 77 19.29 23.68 10.25
C CYS A 77 18.92 25.17 10.14
N MET A 78 17.69 25.48 9.71
CA MET A 78 17.20 26.86 9.63
C MET A 78 17.22 27.59 10.98
N HIS A 79 16.86 26.91 12.07
CA HIS A 79 16.89 27.53 13.41
C HIS A 79 18.31 27.78 13.92
N ILE A 80 19.25 26.88 13.61
CA ILE A 80 20.67 27.07 13.94
C ILE A 80 21.23 28.27 13.18
N GLU A 81 21.00 28.36 11.87
CA GLU A 81 21.43 29.49 11.02
C GLU A 81 20.86 30.82 11.51
N GLN A 82 19.63 30.82 12.02
CA GLN A 82 18.95 32.01 12.55
C GLN A 82 19.25 32.28 14.04
N HIS A 83 20.11 31.48 14.68
CA HIS A 83 20.41 31.55 16.12
C HIS A 83 19.16 31.49 17.03
N LYS A 84 18.10 30.80 16.60
CA LYS A 84 16.84 30.64 17.33
C LYS A 84 16.90 29.46 18.31
N TRP A 85 17.70 29.61 19.36
CA TRP A 85 17.95 28.56 20.36
C TRP A 85 16.71 28.12 21.14
N THR A 86 15.74 29.01 21.35
CA THR A 86 14.47 28.68 22.01
C THR A 86 13.61 27.79 21.12
N ALA A 87 13.44 28.16 19.85
CA ALA A 87 12.67 27.36 18.88
C ALA A 87 13.26 25.96 18.67
N LEU A 88 14.59 25.82 18.71
CA LEU A 88 15.26 24.53 18.63
C LEU A 88 14.89 23.58 19.79
N LYS A 89 14.56 24.10 20.98
CA LYS A 89 14.12 23.29 22.12
C LYS A 89 12.69 22.77 21.97
N ASP A 90 11.87 23.46 21.19
CA ASP A 90 10.47 23.12 20.95
C ASP A 90 10.32 22.14 19.78
N ILE A 91 11.40 21.87 19.02
CA ILE A 91 11.38 20.90 17.92
C ILE A 91 11.06 19.48 18.45
N PRO A 92 10.09 18.77 17.84
CA PRO A 92 9.77 17.40 18.22
C PRO A 92 10.98 16.47 18.14
N ARG A 93 11.05 15.52 19.08
CA ARG A 93 12.06 14.45 19.02
C ARG A 93 11.75 13.48 17.88
N VAL A 94 12.81 12.92 17.28
CA VAL A 94 12.69 11.92 16.22
C VAL A 94 11.88 10.71 16.69
N GLU A 95 12.10 10.27 17.93
CA GLU A 95 11.36 9.16 18.54
C GLU A 95 9.87 9.44 18.63
N ALA A 96 9.47 10.69 18.91
CA ALA A 96 8.06 11.06 18.98
C ALA A 96 7.38 10.92 17.61
N LEU A 97 8.09 11.25 16.52
CA LEU A 97 7.58 11.06 15.15
C LEU A 97 7.50 9.59 14.77
N ILE A 98 8.52 8.79 15.14
CA ILE A 98 8.53 7.34 14.88
C ILE A 98 7.38 6.65 15.63
N PHE A 99 7.23 6.93 16.93
CA PHE A 99 6.15 6.36 17.73
C PHE A 99 4.78 6.83 17.21
N GLY A 100 4.61 8.11 16.87
CA GLY A 100 3.38 8.62 16.29
C GLY A 100 3.00 7.90 14.99
N ALA A 101 3.97 7.68 14.10
CA ALA A 101 3.74 6.91 12.87
C ALA A 101 3.35 5.46 13.18
N TRP A 102 4.01 4.82 14.15
CA TRP A 102 3.73 3.44 14.55
C TRP A 102 2.35 3.25 15.20
N TYR A 103 1.93 4.16 16.09
CA TYR A 103 0.64 4.07 16.78
C TYR A 103 -0.56 4.44 15.90
N SER A 104 -0.34 5.12 14.77
CA SER A 104 -1.39 5.45 13.80
C SER A 104 -1.92 4.24 12.99
N LEU A 105 -1.53 3.02 13.36
CA LEU A 105 -1.89 1.75 12.72
C LEU A 105 -2.85 0.89 13.54
N GLN A 106 -3.07 1.23 14.81
CA GLN A 106 -3.97 0.54 15.72
C GLN A 106 -5.36 1.16 15.66
#